data_AF-A0A935AAX8-F1
#
_entry.id   AF-A0A935AAX8-F1
#
_cell.length_a   1.000
_cell.length_b   1.000
_cell.length_c   1.000
_cell.angle_alpha   90.00
_cell.angle_beta   90.00
_cell.angle_gamma   90.00
#
_symmetry.space_group_name_H-M   'P 1'
#
loop_
_entity.id
_entity.type
_entity.pdbx_description
1 polymer ?
#
loop_
_entity_poly.entity_id
_entity_poly.type
_entity_poly.pdbx_seq_one_letter_code
_entity_poly.pdbx_strand_id
1 'polypeptide(L)'
;MTLSQTSKTKELPLWLPLMLAGLGAVLYLIQAANYAHTTVSSLDEGSYLIKGMFYLNGTYQPFEPYGPLTNKAPFAFLIPGIAEYVFGAGLRTGRYFSIFLGLLTLLGTWITARRWAGNWLAAFTVWVFTLSPMIIKLHARAVSEVIIACMLAWICVLALDEKNRFGESSLPPFSRRPPSLPVRTWLRSCRF
;
A
#
# COMPACT_ATOMS: atom_id res chain seq x y z
N MET A 1 -44.04 -31.43 2.48
CA MET A 1 -42.66 -31.90 2.27
C MET A 1 -41.75 -30.68 2.34
N THR A 2 -41.36 -30.28 3.56
CA THR A 2 -40.60 -29.06 3.85
C THR A 2 -39.14 -29.43 4.06
N LEU A 3 -38.32 -29.22 3.03
CA LEU A 3 -36.86 -29.34 3.11
C LEU A 3 -36.29 -28.05 3.71
N SER A 4 -36.25 -27.96 5.04
CA SER A 4 -35.37 -27.00 5.73
C SER A 4 -34.12 -27.74 6.21
N GLN A 5 -33.16 -27.93 5.30
CA GLN A 5 -31.80 -28.25 5.71
C GLN A 5 -31.05 -26.93 5.92
N THR A 6 -31.07 -26.47 7.17
CA THR A 6 -30.13 -25.47 7.67
C THR A 6 -28.73 -26.06 7.59
N SER A 7 -27.98 -25.64 6.58
CA SER A 7 -26.56 -25.94 6.46
C SER A 7 -25.86 -25.41 7.71
N LYS A 8 -25.35 -26.33 8.55
CA LYS A 8 -24.35 -26.01 9.57
C LYS A 8 -23.11 -25.49 8.84
N THR A 9 -22.98 -24.18 8.68
CA THR A 9 -21.71 -23.57 8.35
C THR A 9 -20.74 -23.91 9.47
N LYS A 10 -19.81 -24.85 9.22
CA LYS A 10 -18.65 -25.04 10.10
C LYS A 10 -17.93 -23.70 10.12
N GLU A 11 -18.07 -22.97 11.22
CA GLU A 11 -17.34 -21.72 11.44
C GLU A 11 -15.85 -22.06 11.36
N LEU A 12 -15.21 -21.62 10.28
CA LEU A 12 -13.79 -21.86 10.09
C LEU A 12 -13.03 -21.12 11.21
N PRO A 13 -11.98 -21.72 11.78
CA PRO A 13 -11.27 -21.12 12.88
C PRO A 13 -10.70 -19.74 12.52
N LEU A 14 -10.87 -18.76 13.41
CA LEU A 14 -10.41 -17.37 13.24
C LEU A 14 -8.88 -17.24 13.01
N TRP A 15 -8.09 -18.24 13.43
CA TRP A 15 -6.64 -18.28 13.28
C TRP A 15 -6.18 -18.75 11.89
N LEU A 16 -7.04 -19.45 11.14
CA LEU A 16 -6.72 -20.01 9.83
C LEU A 16 -6.32 -18.95 8.78
N PRO A 17 -7.08 -17.85 8.58
CA PRO A 17 -6.69 -16.81 7.62
C PRO A 17 -5.37 -16.12 7.99
N LEU A 18 -5.07 -16.00 9.29
CA LEU A 18 -3.80 -15.44 9.75
C LEU A 18 -2.63 -16.35 9.41
N MET A 19 -2.76 -17.66 9.63
CA MET A 19 -1.72 -18.63 9.25
C MET A 19 -1.52 -18.69 7.74
N LEU A 20 -2.60 -18.65 6.96
CA LEU A 20 -2.54 -18.58 5.49
C LEU A 20 -1.82 -17.32 5.01
N ALA A 21 -2.10 -16.16 5.61
CA ALA A 21 -1.40 -14.92 5.31
C ALA A 21 0.09 -15.00 5.69
N GLY A 22 0.40 -15.54 6.87
CA GLY A 22 1.78 -15.74 7.32
C GLY A 22 2.57 -16.65 6.38
N LEU A 23 1.99 -17.77 5.95
CA LEU A 23 2.62 -18.69 5.00
C LEU A 23 2.85 -18.01 3.64
N GLY A 24 1.86 -17.26 3.12
CA GLY A 24 2.02 -16.48 1.90
C GLY A 24 3.18 -15.46 2.01
N ALA A 25 3.26 -14.73 3.13
CA ALA A 25 4.34 -13.76 3.37
C ALA A 25 5.73 -14.42 3.43
N VAL A 26 5.85 -15.61 4.03
CA VAL A 26 7.11 -16.37 4.05
C VAL A 26 7.51 -16.82 2.64
N LEU A 27 6.55 -17.33 1.85
CA LEU A 27 6.81 -17.71 0.46
C LEU A 27 7.18 -16.51 -0.41
N TYR A 28 6.55 -15.35 -0.18
CA TYR A 28 6.91 -14.10 -0.83
C TYR A 28 8.37 -13.73 -0.52
N LEU A 29 8.80 -13.84 0.74
CA LEU A 29 10.18 -13.53 1.14
C LEU A 29 11.21 -14.45 0.49
N ILE A 30 10.96 -15.75 0.47
CA ILE A 30 11.85 -16.72 -0.17
C ILE A 30 12.00 -16.41 -1.67
N GLN A 31 10.89 -16.15 -2.35
CA GLN A 31 10.91 -15.78 -3.76
C GLN A 31 11.62 -14.44 -3.99
N ALA A 32 11.34 -13.43 -3.18
CA ALA A 32 11.97 -12.11 -3.27
C ALA A 32 13.50 -12.20 -3.08
N ALA A 33 13.96 -12.96 -2.08
CA ALA A 33 15.37 -13.22 -1.85
C ALA A 33 16.02 -13.93 -3.05
N ASN A 34 15.38 -14.97 -3.59
CA ASN A 34 15.86 -15.65 -4.79
C ASN A 34 15.98 -14.67 -5.98
N TYR A 35 14.99 -13.80 -6.19
CA TYR A 35 15.05 -12.79 -7.24
C TYR A 35 16.12 -11.72 -6.98
N ALA A 36 16.39 -11.35 -5.73
CA ALA A 36 17.48 -10.41 -5.42
C ALA A 36 18.86 -10.94 -5.88
N HIS A 37 19.06 -12.25 -5.89
CA HIS A 37 20.31 -12.88 -6.29
C HIS A 37 20.38 -13.27 -7.77
N THR A 38 19.24 -13.55 -8.40
CA THR A 38 19.20 -14.08 -9.78
C THR A 38 18.83 -13.03 -10.82
N THR A 39 18.24 -11.92 -10.42
CA THR A 39 17.75 -10.90 -11.35
C THR A 39 18.91 -10.06 -11.89
N VAL A 40 19.00 -9.96 -13.22
CA VAL A 40 19.94 -9.06 -13.89
C VAL A 40 19.61 -7.61 -13.51
N SER A 41 20.64 -6.83 -13.20
CA SER A 41 20.50 -5.41 -12.86
C SER A 41 19.97 -4.61 -14.05
N SER A 42 19.05 -3.68 -13.78
CA SER A 42 18.61 -2.72 -14.79
C SER A 42 19.43 -1.42 -14.70
N LEU A 43 19.45 -0.66 -15.80
CA LEU A 43 20.03 0.68 -15.83
C LEU A 43 19.40 1.58 -14.76
N ASP A 44 18.08 1.50 -14.64
CA ASP A 44 17.29 2.25 -13.67
C ASP A 44 17.73 1.97 -12.23
N GLU A 45 17.93 0.70 -11.87
CA GLU A 45 18.34 0.26 -10.53
C GLU A 45 19.68 0.89 -10.11
N GLY A 46 20.69 0.80 -10.98
CA GLY A 46 21.98 1.45 -10.72
C GLY A 46 21.86 2.97 -10.67
N SER A 47 21.00 3.55 -11.51
CA SER A 47 20.82 5.01 -11.55
C SER A 47 20.17 5.56 -10.27
N TYR A 48 19.22 4.85 -9.66
CA TYR A 48 18.59 5.31 -8.41
C TYR A 48 19.56 5.30 -7.25
N LEU A 49 20.31 4.20 -7.13
CA LEU A 49 21.28 3.97 -6.06
C LEU A 49 22.45 4.96 -6.11
N ILE A 50 23.13 5.05 -7.26
CA ILE A 50 24.29 5.92 -7.45
C ILE A 50 23.92 7.40 -7.27
N LYS A 51 22.81 7.85 -7.86
CA LYS A 51 22.36 9.25 -7.70
C LYS A 51 22.00 9.54 -6.25
N GLY A 52 21.32 8.60 -5.58
CA GLY A 52 21.03 8.69 -4.15
C GLY A 52 22.27 8.91 -3.31
N MET A 53 23.32 8.10 -3.53
CA MET A 53 24.60 8.28 -2.85
C MET A 53 25.26 9.63 -3.15
N PHE A 54 25.28 10.05 -4.42
CA PHE A 54 25.87 11.34 -4.79
C PHE A 54 25.20 12.53 -4.11
N TYR A 55 23.87 12.50 -4.00
CA TYR A 55 23.12 13.55 -3.31
C TYR A 55 23.34 13.51 -1.80
N LEU A 56 23.44 12.33 -1.20
CA LEU A 56 23.67 12.19 0.25
C LEU A 56 25.11 12.53 0.65
N ASN A 57 26.09 12.23 -0.20
CA ASN A 57 27.49 12.59 0.01
C ASN A 57 27.78 14.07 -0.25
N GLY A 58 26.80 14.83 -0.76
CA GLY A 58 26.97 16.24 -1.11
C GLY A 58 27.85 16.49 -2.33
N THR A 59 28.13 15.45 -3.15
CA THR A 59 28.92 15.59 -4.38
C THR A 59 28.16 16.34 -5.47
N TYR A 60 26.83 16.18 -5.50
CA TYR A 60 25.92 16.89 -6.40
C TYR A 60 24.67 17.32 -5.65
N GLN A 61 24.05 18.42 -6.08
CA GLN A 61 22.69 18.78 -5.63
C GLN A 61 21.64 18.28 -6.63
N PRO A 62 20.45 17.85 -6.17
CA PRO A 62 19.34 17.57 -7.05
C PRO A 62 19.05 18.79 -7.94
N PHE A 63 18.97 18.58 -9.25
CA PHE A 63 18.77 19.63 -10.28
C PHE A 63 19.90 20.65 -10.44
N GLU A 64 21.12 20.35 -9.96
CA GLU A 64 22.28 21.20 -10.22
C GLU A 64 22.64 21.28 -11.71
N PRO A 65 23.06 22.44 -12.23
CA PRO A 65 23.58 22.55 -13.60
C PRO A 65 24.74 21.60 -13.83
N TYR A 66 24.73 20.87 -14.96
CA TYR A 66 25.75 19.88 -15.33
C TYR A 66 25.89 18.68 -14.37
N GLY A 67 24.96 18.51 -13.41
CA GLY A 67 24.89 17.35 -12.54
C GLY A 67 24.15 16.15 -13.15
N PRO A 68 24.00 15.05 -12.40
CA PRO A 68 23.24 13.88 -12.83
C PRO A 68 21.79 14.25 -13.19
N LEU A 69 21.33 13.77 -14.35
CA LEU A 69 20.00 14.06 -14.84
C LEU A 69 18.92 13.53 -13.87
N THR A 70 18.20 14.45 -13.24
CA THR A 70 17.16 14.15 -12.24
C THR A 70 15.79 14.13 -12.90
N ASN A 71 15.41 12.98 -13.47
CA ASN A 71 14.15 12.80 -14.22
C ASN A 71 12.91 12.56 -13.33
N LYS A 72 13.11 12.25 -12.05
CA LYS A 72 12.04 11.96 -11.08
C LYS A 72 12.20 12.85 -9.85
N ALA A 73 11.20 12.85 -8.96
CA ALA A 73 11.28 13.57 -7.70
C ALA A 73 12.53 13.16 -6.88
N PRO A 74 13.20 14.08 -6.17
CA PRO A 74 14.43 13.79 -5.41
C PRO A 74 14.29 12.63 -4.42
N PHE A 75 13.13 12.47 -3.79
CA PHE A 75 12.86 11.39 -2.84
C PHE A 75 12.99 9.99 -3.45
N ALA A 76 12.77 9.84 -4.76
CA ALA A 76 12.97 8.58 -5.46
C ALA A 76 14.45 8.12 -5.47
N PHE A 77 15.39 9.05 -5.29
CA PHE A 77 16.82 8.80 -5.22
C PHE A 77 17.34 8.80 -3.78
N LEU A 78 16.87 9.73 -2.95
CA LEU A 78 17.34 9.88 -1.57
C LEU A 78 16.98 8.68 -0.68
N ILE A 79 15.75 8.17 -0.78
CA ILE A 79 15.28 7.04 0.03
C ILE A 79 16.12 5.77 -0.21
N PRO A 80 16.32 5.29 -1.46
CA PRO A 80 17.18 4.13 -1.69
C PRO A 80 18.66 4.46 -1.43
N GLY A 81 19.08 5.71 -1.64
CA GLY A 81 20.43 6.18 -1.31
C GLY A 81 20.76 6.06 0.17
N ILE A 82 19.79 6.27 1.09
CA ILE A 82 20.03 6.14 2.54
C ILE A 82 20.49 4.72 2.88
N ALA A 83 19.92 3.70 2.22
CA ALA A 83 20.33 2.32 2.45
C ALA A 83 21.80 2.09 2.02
N GLU A 84 22.24 2.66 0.90
CA GLU A 84 23.65 2.57 0.49
C GLU A 84 24.58 3.43 1.37
N TYR A 85 24.12 4.58 1.83
CA TYR A 85 24.89 5.43 2.73
C TYR A 85 25.18 4.75 4.07
N VAL A 86 24.20 4.02 4.62
CA VAL A 86 24.31 3.33 5.92
C VAL A 86 24.99 1.97 5.81
N PHE A 87 24.65 1.16 4.81
CA PHE A 87 25.15 -0.23 4.69
C PHE A 87 26.31 -0.41 3.71
N GLY A 88 26.67 0.65 2.99
CA GLY A 88 27.67 0.64 1.94
C GLY A 88 27.07 0.48 0.53
N ALA A 89 27.83 0.96 -0.45
CA ALA A 89 27.48 0.93 -1.86
C ALA A 89 27.35 -0.52 -2.36
N GLY A 90 26.23 -0.85 -3.00
CA GLY A 90 26.03 -2.18 -3.56
C GLY A 90 24.63 -2.45 -4.07
N LEU A 91 24.54 -3.08 -5.24
CA LEU A 91 23.26 -3.54 -5.78
C LEU A 91 22.49 -4.44 -4.80
N ARG A 92 23.19 -5.25 -4.01
CA ARG A 92 22.57 -6.15 -3.03
C ARG A 92 21.94 -5.39 -1.86
N THR A 93 22.61 -4.36 -1.34
CA THR A 93 22.10 -3.57 -0.21
C THR A 93 20.82 -2.84 -0.62
N GLY A 94 20.81 -2.22 -1.80
CA GLY A 94 19.62 -1.61 -2.40
C GLY A 94 18.46 -2.59 -2.56
N ARG A 95 18.72 -3.81 -3.07
CA ARG A 95 17.69 -4.84 -3.25
C ARG A 95 17.10 -5.33 -1.93
N TYR A 96 17.92 -5.58 -0.91
CA TYR A 96 17.43 -5.98 0.40
C TYR A 96 16.57 -4.90 1.04
N PHE A 97 16.96 -3.63 0.87
CA PHE A 97 16.13 -2.51 1.30
C PHE A 97 14.78 -2.46 0.56
N SER A 98 14.76 -2.70 -0.75
CA SER A 98 13.51 -2.79 -1.51
C SER A 98 12.63 -3.96 -1.09
N ILE A 99 13.20 -5.12 -0.75
CA ILE A 99 12.43 -6.24 -0.20
C ILE A 99 11.82 -5.87 1.15
N PHE A 100 12.57 -5.18 2.01
CA PHE A 100 12.05 -4.66 3.26
C PHE A 100 10.88 -3.68 3.04
N LEU A 101 11.00 -2.75 2.09
CA LEU A 101 9.89 -1.87 1.71
C LEU A 101 8.71 -2.66 1.13
N GLY A 102 8.97 -3.72 0.36
CA GLY A 102 7.92 -4.58 -0.18
C GLY A 102 7.17 -5.35 0.89
N LEU A 103 7.84 -5.77 1.96
CA LEU A 103 7.18 -6.31 3.15
C LEU A 103 6.29 -5.28 3.84
N LEU A 104 6.75 -4.04 3.96
CA LEU A 104 5.94 -2.95 4.51
C LEU A 104 4.71 -2.68 3.64
N THR A 105 4.83 -2.73 2.31
CA THR A 105 3.70 -2.65 1.38
C THR A 105 2.73 -3.82 1.59
N LEU A 106 3.23 -5.05 1.68
CA LEU A 106 2.43 -6.26 1.90
C LEU A 106 1.67 -6.18 3.23
N LEU A 107 2.33 -5.71 4.28
CA LEU A 107 1.72 -5.50 5.60
C LEU A 107 0.66 -4.39 5.55
N GLY A 108 0.96 -3.25 4.93
CA GLY A 108 0.01 -2.14 4.81
C GLY A 108 -1.26 -2.54 4.04
N THR A 109 -1.10 -3.27 2.93
CA THR A 109 -2.22 -3.81 2.16
C THR A 109 -3.00 -4.88 2.92
N TRP A 110 -2.34 -5.74 3.69
CA TRP A 110 -3.00 -6.71 4.57
C TRP A 110 -3.84 -6.02 5.64
N ILE A 111 -3.30 -5.02 6.34
CA ILE A 111 -4.04 -4.24 7.35
C ILE A 111 -5.25 -3.55 6.71
N THR A 112 -5.04 -2.89 5.57
CA THR A 112 -6.08 -2.19 4.82
C THR A 112 -7.23 -3.15 4.45
N ALA A 113 -6.90 -4.30 3.86
CA ALA A 113 -7.88 -5.32 3.49
C ALA A 113 -8.61 -5.89 4.71
N ARG A 114 -7.88 -6.08 5.83
CA ARG A 114 -8.46 -6.59 7.08
C ARG A 114 -9.48 -5.61 7.67
N ARG A 115 -9.19 -4.31 7.64
CA ARG A 115 -10.08 -3.24 8.11
C ARG A 115 -11.35 -3.12 7.27
N TRP A 116 -11.24 -3.29 5.94
CA TRP A 116 -12.37 -3.06 5.04
C TRP A 116 -13.26 -4.28 4.80
N ALA A 117 -12.65 -5.46 4.67
CA ALA A 117 -13.32 -6.64 4.11
C ALA A 117 -13.11 -7.93 4.94
N GLY A 118 -12.46 -7.82 6.09
CA GLY A 118 -12.28 -8.92 7.05
C GLY A 118 -11.03 -9.79 6.82
N ASN A 119 -10.87 -10.82 7.66
CA ASN A 119 -9.63 -11.61 7.73
C ASN A 119 -9.38 -12.48 6.48
N TRP A 120 -10.43 -13.02 5.85
CA TRP A 120 -10.32 -13.85 4.63
C TRP A 120 -9.93 -13.01 3.41
N LEU A 121 -10.63 -11.89 3.25
CA LEU A 121 -10.15 -10.62 2.70
C LEU A 121 -8.64 -10.48 2.55
N ALA A 122 -8.05 -10.26 3.71
CA ALA A 122 -6.65 -9.94 3.89
C ALA A 122 -5.72 -11.12 3.58
N ALA A 123 -6.13 -12.35 3.88
CA ALA A 123 -5.35 -13.51 3.49
C ALA A 123 -5.24 -13.62 1.97
N PHE A 124 -6.35 -13.41 1.26
CA PHE A 124 -6.37 -13.46 -0.20
C PHE A 124 -5.45 -12.41 -0.84
N THR A 125 -5.42 -11.17 -0.33
CA THR A 125 -4.53 -10.13 -0.88
C THR A 125 -3.06 -10.51 -0.77
N VAL A 126 -2.64 -11.14 0.33
CA VAL A 126 -1.26 -11.64 0.49
C VAL A 126 -0.94 -12.70 -0.56
N TRP A 127 -1.88 -13.60 -0.84
CA TRP A 127 -1.70 -14.64 -1.87
C TRP A 127 -1.62 -14.05 -3.28
N VAL A 128 -2.37 -12.99 -3.59
CA VAL A 128 -2.24 -12.28 -4.89
C VAL A 128 -0.82 -11.73 -5.08
N PHE A 129 -0.23 -11.14 -4.04
CA PHE A 129 1.16 -10.67 -4.09
C PHE A 129 2.16 -11.83 -4.25
N THR A 130 1.92 -12.93 -3.54
CA THR A 130 2.83 -14.09 -3.50
C THR A 130 2.81 -14.92 -4.78
N LEU A 131 1.68 -14.97 -5.47
CA LEU A 131 1.50 -15.73 -6.71
C LEU A 131 1.85 -14.92 -7.96
N SER A 132 2.06 -13.61 -7.84
CA SER A 132 2.38 -12.74 -8.96
C SER A 132 3.89 -12.55 -9.10
N PRO A 133 4.58 -13.28 -9.99
CA PRO A 133 6.03 -13.16 -10.16
C PRO A 133 6.45 -11.75 -10.62
N MET A 134 5.56 -11.03 -11.33
CA MET A 134 5.81 -9.66 -11.76
C MET A 134 5.92 -8.71 -10.56
N ILE A 135 5.02 -8.83 -9.59
CA ILE A 135 5.03 -8.01 -8.38
C ILE A 135 6.31 -8.30 -7.58
N ILE A 136 6.65 -9.57 -7.40
CA ILE A 136 7.84 -9.95 -6.61
C ILE A 136 9.12 -9.43 -7.27
N LYS A 137 9.26 -9.58 -8.60
CA LYS A 137 10.43 -9.06 -9.33
C LYS A 137 10.56 -7.54 -9.24
N LEU A 138 9.45 -6.81 -9.29
CA LEU A 138 9.46 -5.35 -9.11
C LEU A 138 9.89 -4.96 -7.69
N HIS A 139 9.43 -5.68 -6.66
CA HIS A 139 9.78 -5.43 -5.27
C HIS A 139 11.20 -5.90 -4.88
N ALA A 140 11.77 -6.84 -5.64
CA ALA A 140 13.14 -7.32 -5.46
C ALA A 140 14.19 -6.44 -6.13
N ARG A 141 13.80 -5.41 -6.89
CA ARG A 141 14.70 -4.45 -7.54
C ARG A 141 14.72 -3.11 -6.81
N ALA A 142 15.87 -2.45 -6.79
CA ALA A 142 16.03 -1.13 -6.18
C ALA A 142 15.49 -0.01 -7.08
N VAL A 143 14.17 0.07 -7.22
CA VAL A 143 13.48 1.03 -8.10
C VAL A 143 12.40 1.82 -7.33
N SER A 144 12.09 3.01 -7.83
CA SER A 144 11.17 3.98 -7.20
C SER A 144 9.74 3.48 -6.99
N GLU A 145 9.29 2.51 -7.78
CA GLU A 145 7.93 1.98 -7.78
C GLU A 145 7.60 1.30 -6.44
N VAL A 146 8.59 0.65 -5.82
CA VAL A 146 8.45 -0.01 -4.51
C VAL A 146 8.17 1.02 -3.41
N ILE A 147 8.85 2.16 -3.47
CA ILE A 147 8.69 3.26 -2.51
C ILE A 147 7.28 3.84 -2.63
N ILE A 148 6.84 4.10 -3.86
CA ILE A 148 5.49 4.63 -4.12
C ILE A 148 4.43 3.63 -3.63
N ALA A 149 4.59 2.34 -3.94
CA ALA A 149 3.67 1.30 -3.48
C ALA A 149 3.58 1.25 -1.95
N CYS A 150 4.72 1.36 -1.26
CA CYS A 150 4.78 1.42 0.20
C CYS A 150 4.04 2.65 0.72
N MET A 151 4.37 3.85 0.22
CA MET A 151 3.72 5.09 0.65
C MET A 151 2.20 5.03 0.45
N LEU A 152 1.73 4.58 -0.72
CA LEU A 152 0.31 4.44 -1.01
C LEU A 152 -0.39 3.44 -0.09
N ALA A 153 0.22 2.28 0.16
CA ALA A 153 -0.33 1.28 1.07
C ALA A 153 -0.52 1.86 2.48
N TRP A 154 0.47 2.60 2.99
CA TRP A 154 0.40 3.22 4.31
C TRP A 154 -0.55 4.41 4.38
N ILE A 155 -0.67 5.20 3.29
CA ILE A 155 -1.73 6.22 3.18
C ILE A 155 -3.10 5.57 3.31
N CYS A 156 -3.35 4.45 2.64
CA CYS A 156 -4.63 3.73 2.76
C CYS A 156 -4.88 3.24 4.19
N VAL A 157 -3.86 2.70 4.87
CA VAL A 157 -3.97 2.28 6.28
C VAL A 157 -4.41 3.44 7.16
N LEU A 158 -3.78 4.60 7.02
CA LEU A 158 -4.07 5.79 7.83
C LEU A 158 -5.43 6.42 7.46
N ALA A 159 -5.78 6.45 6.18
CA ALA A 159 -7.04 7.03 5.72
C ALA A 159 -8.27 6.24 6.19
N LEU A 160 -8.16 4.91 6.24
CA LEU A 160 -9.22 4.00 6.67
C LEU A 160 -9.29 3.79 8.19
N ASP A 161 -8.60 4.63 8.97
CA ASP A 161 -8.72 4.53 10.42
C ASP A 161 -10.15 4.88 10.88
N GLU A 162 -10.68 3.99 11.70
CA GLU A 162 -12.09 3.84 12.09
C GLU A 162 -12.69 5.10 12.74
N LYS A 163 -11.82 6.05 13.12
CA LYS A 163 -12.19 7.34 13.68
C LYS A 163 -12.77 8.32 12.64
N ASN A 164 -12.72 8.02 11.34
CA ASN A 164 -13.40 8.81 10.29
C ASN A 164 -14.84 8.37 10.00
N ARG A 165 -15.56 7.87 11.01
CA ARG A 165 -17.04 7.92 11.08
C ARG A 165 -17.59 9.36 11.26
N PHE A 166 -16.85 10.37 10.78
CA PHE A 166 -17.24 11.79 10.70
C PHE A 166 -17.77 12.18 9.31
N GLY A 167 -18.03 11.20 8.43
CA GLY A 167 -18.71 11.42 7.15
C GLY A 167 -20.23 11.52 7.23
N GLU A 168 -20.85 11.24 8.38
CA GLU A 168 -22.29 11.48 8.60
C GLU A 168 -22.57 12.95 9.03
N SER A 169 -21.53 13.71 9.39
CA SER A 169 -21.64 15.11 9.85
C SER A 169 -21.37 16.17 8.78
N SER A 170 -20.99 15.79 7.56
CA SER A 170 -20.68 16.73 6.48
C SER A 170 -21.69 16.73 5.32
N LEU A 171 -22.84 16.05 5.46
CA LEU A 171 -23.95 16.28 4.55
C LEU A 171 -24.57 17.66 4.83
N PRO A 172 -24.75 18.53 3.82
CA PRO A 172 -25.48 19.78 4.03
C PRO A 172 -26.87 19.48 4.60
N PRO A 173 -27.43 20.35 5.45
CA PRO A 173 -28.63 20.07 6.26
C PRO A 173 -29.95 19.99 5.46
N PHE A 174 -29.91 19.65 4.17
CA PHE A 174 -31.05 19.67 3.27
C PHE A 174 -31.83 18.34 3.17
N SER A 175 -31.41 17.28 3.88
CA SER A 175 -32.13 16.00 3.89
C SER A 175 -32.94 15.72 5.16
N ARG A 176 -32.98 16.65 6.13
CA ARG A 176 -33.92 16.53 7.25
C ARG A 176 -35.33 16.82 6.73
N ARG A 177 -36.06 15.76 6.36
CA ARG A 177 -37.52 15.82 6.21
C ARG A 177 -38.08 16.51 7.47
N PRO A 178 -38.81 17.62 7.37
CA PRO A 178 -39.49 18.16 8.54
C PRO A 178 -40.53 17.13 9.01
N PRO A 179 -40.72 16.98 10.33
CA PRO A 179 -41.75 16.10 10.86
C PRO A 179 -43.10 16.56 10.33
N SER A 180 -43.90 15.58 9.91
CA SER A 180 -45.29 15.67 9.46
C SER A 180 -46.03 16.91 9.97
N LEU A 181 -46.09 17.96 9.14
CA LEU A 181 -47.06 19.04 9.28
C LEU A 181 -48.15 18.84 8.22
N PRO A 182 -49.44 18.92 8.58
CA PRO A 182 -50.53 18.68 7.64
C PRO A 182 -50.52 19.71 6.49
N VAL A 183 -50.78 19.21 5.29
CA VAL A 183 -50.66 19.83 3.95
C VAL A 183 -51.49 21.12 3.73
N ARG A 184 -52.18 21.65 4.75
CA ARG A 184 -53.18 22.74 4.56
C ARG A 184 -52.69 24.17 4.74
N THR A 185 -51.43 24.42 5.11
CA THR A 185 -50.99 25.78 5.49
C THR A 185 -50.16 26.53 4.43
N TRP A 186 -49.78 25.88 3.32
CA TRP A 186 -48.86 26.47 2.33
C TRP A 186 -49.48 27.43 1.32
N LEU A 187 -50.80 27.62 1.28
CA LEU A 187 -51.48 28.45 0.27
C LEU A 187 -51.82 29.89 0.73
N ARG A 188 -51.40 30.33 1.92
CA ARG A 188 -51.73 31.69 2.41
C ARG A 188 -50.58 32.71 2.43
N SER A 189 -49.34 32.31 2.15
CA SER A 189 -48.20 33.22 2.30
C SER A 189 -47.59 33.74 0.99
N CYS A 190 -48.23 33.51 -0.16
CA CYS A 190 -47.91 34.20 -1.41
C CYS A 190 -48.98 35.27 -1.68
N ARG A 191 -48.99 36.32 -0.86
CA ARG A 191 -49.66 37.58 -1.20
C ARG A 191 -48.89 38.71 -0.51
N PHE A 192 -48.39 39.61 -1.36
CA PHE A 192 -47.51 40.77 -1.12
C PHE A 192 -46.01 40.47 -1.06
#